data_AF-A0A974BTF4-F1
#
_entry.id   AF-A0A974BTF4-F1
#
_cell.length_a   1.000
_cell.length_b   1.000
_cell.length_c   1.000
_cell.angle_alpha   90.00
_cell.angle_beta   90.00
_cell.angle_gamma   90.00
#
_symmetry.space_group_name_H-M   'P 1'
#
loop_
_entity.id
_entity.type
_entity.pdbx_description
1 polymer ?
#
loop_
_entity_poly.entity_id
_entity_poly.type
_entity_poly.pdbx_seq_one_letter_code
_entity_poly.pdbx_strand_id
1 'polypeptide(L)'
;MSWFEEGNVYTDGLFASHCLAWWRYIDDAFLLWWGDLASLHAFRDAINEAHDDIKFTINASLQEIAFLDVTVIRAQDNRGYPQEILDTSLTKARENLRRTTNRNKTEDRQHLVFVGQYHSQSDNFQHILWKHWHLLRDAYPTILEFEQKPMISFRKGCNIGTKVTQAEIAPSPRQYTFMGPPKEATFTNPTTNRENKIRGHYSCDTSFAVYMLVCPCNLVYVGETTQKVRDRFSQHRSTVNTCNSVLPVSKH
;
A
#
# COMPACT_ATOMS: atom_id res chain seq x y z
N MET A 1 -6.55 -11.53 5.79
CA MET A 1 -6.13 -11.53 4.37
C MET A 1 -4.70 -12.04 4.16
N SER A 2 -3.66 -11.56 4.87
CA SER A 2 -2.28 -12.09 4.69
C SER A 2 -2.18 -13.62 4.84
N TRP A 3 -2.86 -14.20 5.83
CA TRP A 3 -2.90 -15.65 6.06
C TRP A 3 -3.51 -16.44 4.90
N PHE A 4 -4.46 -15.83 4.17
CA PHE A 4 -5.13 -16.45 3.03
C PHE A 4 -4.20 -16.42 1.80
N GLU A 5 -3.48 -15.32 1.61
CA GLU A 5 -2.51 -15.18 0.52
C GLU A 5 -1.36 -16.20 0.65
N GLU A 6 -0.82 -16.35 1.86
CA GLU A 6 0.24 -17.32 2.17
C GLU A 6 -0.21 -18.78 2.03
N GLY A 7 -1.48 -19.09 2.34
CA GLY A 7 -2.01 -20.44 2.30
C GLY A 7 -2.54 -20.89 0.93
N ASN A 8 -3.12 -19.97 0.16
CA ASN A 8 -3.93 -20.31 -1.03
C ASN A 8 -3.51 -19.58 -2.30
N VAL A 9 -2.87 -18.41 -2.21
CA VAL A 9 -2.49 -17.61 -3.40
C VAL A 9 -1.05 -17.93 -3.81
N TYR A 10 -0.10 -17.80 -2.90
CA TYR A 10 1.33 -18.01 -3.21
C TYR A 10 1.73 -19.48 -3.35
N THR A 11 0.88 -20.38 -2.87
CA THR A 11 1.04 -21.84 -2.95
C THR A 11 0.51 -22.41 -4.26
N ASP A 12 -0.28 -21.64 -5.01
CA ASP A 12 -0.90 -22.10 -6.25
C ASP A 12 0.11 -22.21 -7.41
N GLY A 13 0.02 -23.31 -8.15
CA GLY A 13 0.93 -23.61 -9.24
C GLY A 13 0.78 -22.68 -10.45
N LEU A 14 -0.45 -22.24 -10.75
CA LEU A 14 -0.71 -21.29 -11.83
C LEU A 14 -0.25 -19.89 -11.44
N PHE A 15 -0.41 -19.53 -10.17
CA PHE A 15 0.16 -18.29 -9.63
C PHE A 15 1.68 -18.26 -9.81
N ALA A 16 2.38 -19.32 -9.42
CA ALA A 16 3.84 -19.39 -9.52
C ALA A 16 4.35 -19.35 -10.97
N SER A 17 3.59 -19.91 -11.93
CA SER A 17 4.00 -19.96 -13.34
C SER A 17 3.63 -18.71 -14.15
N HIS A 18 2.51 -18.06 -13.82
CA HIS A 18 1.95 -16.99 -14.65
C HIS A 18 1.85 -15.63 -13.93
N CYS A 19 1.91 -15.55 -12.60
CA CYS A 19 1.85 -14.26 -11.92
C CYS A 19 3.23 -13.57 -11.93
N LEU A 20 3.32 -12.39 -12.55
CA LEU A 20 4.52 -11.56 -12.52
C LEU A 20 4.60 -10.69 -11.27
N ALA A 21 3.43 -10.20 -10.85
CA ALA A 21 3.32 -9.32 -9.70
C ALA A 21 1.90 -9.39 -9.13
N TRP A 22 1.84 -9.39 -7.81
CA TRP A 22 0.62 -9.34 -7.02
C TRP A 22 0.76 -8.26 -5.96
N TRP A 23 -0.13 -7.27 -6.01
CA TRP A 23 -0.19 -6.20 -5.03
C TRP A 23 -1.59 -6.07 -4.49
N ARG A 24 -1.72 -6.07 -3.16
CA ARG A 24 -3.00 -5.90 -2.47
C ARG A 24 -3.06 -4.54 -1.78
N TYR A 25 -4.20 -3.87 -1.93
CA TYR A 25 -4.56 -2.67 -1.20
C TYR A 25 -5.90 -2.89 -0.50
N ILE A 26 -5.84 -3.11 0.82
CA ILE A 26 -7.01 -3.44 1.66
C ILE A 26 -7.76 -4.65 1.08
N ASP A 27 -8.89 -4.42 0.41
CA ASP A 27 -9.75 -5.45 -0.15
C ASP A 27 -9.53 -5.66 -1.66
N ASP A 28 -8.88 -4.71 -2.34
CA ASP A 28 -8.63 -4.76 -3.78
C ASP A 28 -7.24 -5.34 -4.08
N ALA A 29 -7.17 -6.21 -5.09
CA ALA A 29 -5.91 -6.78 -5.58
C ALA A 29 -5.65 -6.37 -7.03
N PHE A 30 -4.41 -5.99 -7.31
CA PHE A 30 -3.89 -5.72 -8.64
C PHE A 30 -2.85 -6.78 -9.00
N LEU A 31 -3.05 -7.45 -10.14
CA LEU A 31 -2.19 -8.53 -10.59
C LEU A 31 -1.70 -8.29 -12.02
N LEU A 32 -0.45 -8.65 -12.28
CA LEU A 32 0.11 -8.75 -13.63
C LEU A 32 0.26 -10.23 -13.98
N TRP A 33 -0.48 -10.67 -15.00
CA TRP A 33 -0.53 -12.06 -15.42
C TRP A 33 0.18 -12.26 -16.77
N TRP A 34 1.24 -13.06 -16.77
CA TRP A 34 1.93 -13.61 -17.94
C TRP A 34 1.29 -14.95 -18.32
N GLY A 35 0.04 -14.90 -18.75
CA GLY A 35 -0.73 -16.07 -19.17
C GLY A 35 -1.90 -15.65 -20.04
N ASP A 36 -2.65 -16.64 -20.52
CA ASP A 36 -3.91 -16.42 -21.22
C ASP A 36 -5.06 -16.15 -20.23
N LEU A 37 -6.20 -15.72 -20.77
CA LEU A 37 -7.37 -15.41 -19.95
C LEU A 37 -7.96 -16.67 -19.27
N ALA A 38 -7.84 -17.85 -19.89
CA ALA A 38 -8.40 -19.07 -19.31
C ALA A 38 -7.59 -19.55 -18.10
N SER A 39 -6.25 -19.50 -18.15
CA SER A 39 -5.42 -19.77 -16.96
C SER A 39 -5.69 -18.80 -15.81
N LEU A 40 -5.95 -17.52 -16.11
CA LEU A 40 -6.32 -16.52 -15.09
C LEU A 40 -7.67 -16.84 -14.43
N HIS A 41 -8.66 -17.28 -15.21
CA HIS A 41 -9.95 -17.70 -14.65
C HIS A 41 -9.85 -19.01 -13.88
N ALA A 42 -9.03 -19.97 -14.34
CA ALA A 42 -8.78 -21.20 -13.59
C ALA A 42 -8.14 -20.90 -12.23
N PHE A 43 -7.19 -19.96 -12.19
CA PHE A 43 -6.61 -19.47 -10.93
C PHE A 43 -7.65 -18.83 -10.02
N ARG A 44 -8.53 -17.95 -10.55
CA ARG A 44 -9.66 -17.38 -9.79
C ARG A 44 -10.51 -18.46 -9.15
N ASP A 45 -10.82 -19.51 -9.90
CA ASP A 45 -11.70 -20.58 -9.43
C ASP A 45 -11.06 -21.37 -8.31
N ALA A 46 -9.77 -21.70 -8.44
CA ALA A 46 -9.00 -22.36 -7.39
C ALA A 46 -8.99 -21.56 -6.08
N ILE A 47 -8.71 -20.25 -6.14
CA ILE A 47 -8.71 -19.41 -4.92
C ILE A 47 -10.11 -19.20 -4.35
N ASN A 48 -11.15 -19.18 -5.18
CA ASN A 48 -12.54 -19.07 -4.73
C ASN A 48 -13.07 -20.36 -4.11
N GLU A 49 -12.49 -21.50 -4.42
CA GLU A 49 -12.83 -22.79 -3.80
C GLU A 49 -12.14 -22.95 -2.43
N ALA A 50 -11.04 -22.24 -2.19
CA ALA A 50 -10.26 -22.35 -0.97
C ALA A 50 -10.98 -21.83 0.31
N HIS A 51 -12.03 -21.00 0.18
CA HIS A 51 -12.79 -20.51 1.32
C HIS A 51 -14.23 -20.14 0.96
N ASP A 52 -15.18 -20.44 1.85
CA ASP A 52 -16.61 -20.22 1.62
C ASP A 52 -16.98 -18.72 1.61
N ASP A 53 -16.48 -17.96 2.59
CA ASP A 53 -16.85 -16.54 2.75
C ASP A 53 -16.06 -15.54 1.89
N ILE A 54 -14.95 -15.95 1.27
CA ILE A 54 -14.07 -15.04 0.53
C ILE A 54 -14.16 -15.39 -0.95
N LYS A 55 -14.79 -14.51 -1.73
CA LYS A 55 -14.93 -14.68 -3.18
C LYS A 55 -14.30 -13.51 -3.93
N PHE A 56 -13.36 -13.82 -4.81
CA PHE A 56 -12.68 -12.90 -5.71
C PHE A 56 -13.44 -12.77 -7.02
N THR A 57 -13.59 -11.51 -7.45
CA THR A 57 -14.06 -11.16 -8.80
C THR A 57 -12.87 -10.61 -9.58
N ILE A 58 -12.55 -11.21 -10.73
CA ILE A 58 -11.48 -10.74 -11.60
C ILE A 58 -12.07 -9.86 -12.71
N ASN A 59 -11.51 -8.66 -12.85
CA ASN A 59 -11.63 -7.82 -14.03
C ASN A 59 -10.26 -7.79 -14.71
N ALA A 60 -10.17 -8.19 -15.99
CA ALA A 60 -8.92 -8.30 -16.71
C ALA A 60 -9.02 -7.63 -18.08
N SER A 61 -7.98 -6.89 -18.46
CA SER A 61 -7.90 -6.19 -19.73
C SER A 61 -6.44 -6.09 -20.19
N LEU A 62 -6.23 -6.21 -21.50
CA LEU A 62 -4.90 -6.14 -22.12
C LEU A 62 -4.42 -4.70 -22.38
N GLN A 63 -5.35 -3.74 -22.43
CA GLN A 63 -5.10 -2.37 -22.82
C GLN A 63 -5.19 -1.43 -21.63
N GLU A 64 -6.27 -1.53 -20.85
CA GLU A 64 -6.52 -0.61 -19.74
C GLU A 64 -7.39 -1.23 -18.67
N ILE A 65 -7.07 -0.95 -17.42
CA ILE A 65 -7.80 -1.45 -16.27
C ILE A 65 -7.90 -0.34 -15.23
N ALA A 66 -9.12 -0.09 -14.74
CA ALA A 66 -9.34 0.78 -13.61
C ALA A 66 -8.97 0.03 -12.33
N PHE A 67 -8.11 0.64 -11.50
CA PHE A 67 -7.77 0.15 -10.18
C PHE A 67 -7.85 1.30 -9.17
N LEU A 68 -8.82 1.23 -8.25
CA LEU A 68 -9.19 2.33 -7.37
C LEU A 68 -9.48 3.63 -8.17
N ASP A 69 -8.88 4.74 -7.77
CA ASP A 69 -9.00 6.05 -8.42
C ASP A 69 -8.04 6.22 -9.61
N VAL A 70 -7.35 5.16 -10.07
CA VAL A 70 -6.32 5.23 -11.11
C VAL A 70 -6.60 4.28 -12.27
N THR A 71 -6.60 4.78 -13.50
CA THR A 71 -6.62 3.93 -14.69
C THR A 71 -5.19 3.53 -15.06
N VAL A 72 -4.88 2.24 -14.95
CA VAL A 72 -3.63 1.67 -15.41
C VAL A 72 -3.81 1.30 -16.88
N ILE A 73 -3.01 1.92 -17.74
CA ILE A 73 -3.13 1.73 -19.18
C ILE A 73 -1.78 1.23 -19.71
N ARG A 74 -1.81 0.13 -20.44
CA ARG A 74 -0.63 -0.39 -21.13
C ARG A 74 -0.28 0.56 -22.27
N ALA A 75 0.84 1.27 -22.15
CA ALA A 75 1.33 2.13 -23.21
C ALA A 75 1.82 1.24 -24.37
N GLN A 76 0.97 1.04 -25.38
CA GLN A 76 1.40 0.79 -26.75
C GLN A 76 1.76 2.17 -27.33
N ASP A 77 2.87 2.26 -28.06
CA ASP A 77 3.61 3.49 -28.37
C ASP A 77 2.78 4.74 -28.74
N ASN A 78 3.34 5.92 -28.44
CA ASN A 78 2.85 7.29 -28.74
C ASN A 78 1.77 7.92 -27.84
N ARG A 79 2.01 8.06 -26.53
CA ARG A 79 1.21 8.99 -25.68
C ARG A 79 1.74 10.41 -25.55
N GLY A 80 2.61 10.85 -26.46
CA GLY A 80 3.15 12.21 -26.42
C GLY A 80 3.99 12.53 -25.18
N TYR A 81 4.36 11.53 -24.37
CA TYR A 81 5.38 11.73 -23.36
C TYR A 81 6.69 12.09 -24.07
N PRO A 82 7.34 13.20 -23.69
CA PRO A 82 8.65 13.54 -24.22
C PRO A 82 9.56 12.33 -24.11
N GLN A 83 10.20 11.94 -25.22
CA GLN A 83 11.08 10.78 -25.28
C GLN A 83 12.13 10.83 -24.17
N GLU A 84 12.62 12.01 -23.81
CA GLU A 84 13.53 12.24 -22.69
C GLU A 84 13.02 11.72 -21.34
N ILE A 85 11.71 11.83 -21.06
CA ILE A 85 11.12 11.33 -19.80
C ILE A 85 11.00 9.80 -19.85
N LEU A 86 10.58 9.24 -20.99
CA LEU A 86 10.52 7.79 -21.17
C LEU A 86 11.92 7.19 -21.07
N ASP A 87 12.90 7.78 -21.74
CA ASP A 87 14.30 7.38 -21.73
C ASP A 87 14.90 7.54 -20.34
N THR A 88 14.59 8.61 -19.61
CA THR A 88 15.04 8.79 -18.22
C THR A 88 14.40 7.74 -17.31
N SER A 89 13.11 7.44 -17.50
CA SER A 89 12.37 6.46 -16.70
C SER A 89 12.84 5.04 -16.99
N LEU A 90 13.08 4.71 -18.26
CA LEU A 90 13.66 3.45 -18.72
C LEU A 90 15.10 3.30 -18.26
N THR A 91 15.90 4.37 -18.30
CA THR A 91 17.28 4.35 -17.80
C THR A 91 17.30 4.14 -16.29
N LYS A 92 16.47 4.85 -15.53
CA LYS A 92 16.30 4.62 -14.09
C LYS A 92 15.77 3.22 -13.78
N ALA A 93 14.83 2.70 -14.56
CA ALA A 93 14.31 1.35 -14.38
C ALA A 93 15.36 0.28 -14.70
N ARG A 94 16.15 0.47 -15.78
CA ARG A 94 17.28 -0.40 -16.15
C ARG A 94 18.43 -0.29 -15.16
N GLU A 95 18.71 0.88 -14.60
CA GLU A 95 19.69 1.08 -13.54
C GLU A 95 19.22 0.44 -12.24
N ASN A 96 17.95 0.55 -11.88
CA ASN A 96 17.39 -0.15 -10.72
C ASN A 96 17.38 -1.67 -10.94
N LEU A 97 17.05 -2.15 -12.14
CA LEU A 97 17.14 -3.55 -12.50
C LEU A 97 18.60 -4.04 -12.45
N ARG A 98 19.55 -3.24 -12.96
CA ARG A 98 20.99 -3.50 -12.84
C ARG A 98 21.46 -3.44 -11.39
N ARG A 99 20.88 -2.61 -10.53
CA ARG A 99 21.17 -2.60 -9.08
C ARG A 99 20.58 -3.81 -8.36
N THR A 100 19.45 -4.35 -8.80
CA THR A 100 18.87 -5.58 -8.26
C THR A 100 19.53 -6.84 -8.82
N THR A 101 20.03 -6.84 -10.06
CA THR A 101 20.79 -7.97 -10.65
C THR A 101 22.30 -7.92 -10.39
N ASN A 102 22.91 -6.74 -10.24
CA ASN A 102 24.28 -6.54 -9.74
C ASN A 102 24.33 -6.30 -8.22
N ARG A 103 23.22 -6.50 -7.50
CA ARG A 103 23.38 -7.18 -6.22
C ARG A 103 23.96 -8.51 -6.63
N ASN A 104 25.30 -8.60 -6.57
CA ASN A 104 25.98 -9.88 -6.54
C ASN A 104 25.08 -10.75 -5.67
N LYS A 105 24.53 -11.83 -6.23
CA LYS A 105 24.26 -13.00 -5.40
C LYS A 105 25.60 -13.25 -4.74
N THR A 106 25.80 -12.63 -3.58
CA THR A 106 26.69 -13.18 -2.57
C THR A 106 26.22 -14.61 -2.53
N GLU A 107 27.12 -15.52 -2.91
CA GLU A 107 26.86 -16.95 -2.91
C GLU A 107 25.92 -17.25 -1.75
N ASP A 108 24.81 -17.93 -2.05
CA ASP A 108 23.81 -18.33 -1.08
C ASP A 108 24.48 -19.28 -0.08
N ARG A 109 25.33 -18.71 0.78
CA ARG A 109 25.76 -19.29 2.02
C ARG A 109 24.47 -19.30 2.80
N GLN A 110 23.91 -20.49 2.93
CA GLN A 110 22.77 -20.78 3.80
C GLN A 110 23.16 -20.40 5.23
N HIS A 111 23.21 -19.11 5.54
CA HIS A 111 23.43 -18.60 6.88
C HIS A 111 22.11 -18.75 7.60
N LEU A 112 22.13 -19.54 8.67
CA LEU A 112 21.01 -19.65 9.57
C LEU A 112 20.60 -18.25 10.06
N VAL A 113 19.35 -17.84 9.80
CA VAL A 113 18.86 -16.53 10.23
C VAL A 113 18.14 -16.67 11.56
N PHE A 114 18.68 -16.03 12.60
CA PHE A 114 18.00 -15.88 13.87
C PHE A 114 17.18 -14.58 13.84
N VAL A 115 15.85 -14.71 13.86
CA VAL A 115 14.93 -13.58 13.85
C VAL A 115 14.35 -13.37 15.24
N GLY A 116 14.81 -12.33 15.94
CA GLY A 116 14.33 -11.95 17.27
C GLY A 116 13.51 -10.67 17.27
N GLN A 117 12.98 -10.27 18.43
CA GLN A 117 12.39 -8.95 18.64
C GLN A 117 13.45 -7.98 19.16
N TYR A 118 13.46 -6.74 18.66
CA TYR A 118 14.41 -5.72 19.12
C TYR A 118 14.14 -5.30 20.58
N HIS A 119 15.19 -5.31 21.40
CA HIS A 119 15.26 -4.78 22.77
C HIS A 119 16.52 -3.90 22.91
N SER A 120 16.56 -3.01 23.90
CA SER A 120 17.77 -2.20 24.20
C SER A 120 19.03 -3.01 24.54
N GLN A 121 18.88 -4.32 24.79
CA GLN A 121 20.00 -5.24 25.09
C GLN A 121 20.25 -6.24 23.94
N SER A 122 19.60 -6.06 22.79
CA SER A 122 19.73 -6.95 21.63
C SER A 122 21.18 -7.07 21.16
N ASP A 123 21.95 -5.98 21.23
CA ASP A 123 23.38 -5.99 20.86
C ASP A 123 24.21 -6.83 21.85
N ASN A 124 23.90 -6.74 23.14
CA ASN A 124 24.54 -7.57 24.18
C ASN A 124 24.20 -9.05 23.98
N PHE A 125 22.95 -9.36 23.67
CA PHE A 125 22.52 -10.73 23.35
C PHE A 125 23.26 -11.27 22.12
N GLN A 126 23.35 -10.48 21.05
CA GLN A 126 24.11 -10.85 19.86
C GLN A 126 25.58 -11.15 20.18
N HIS A 127 26.20 -10.33 21.02
CA HIS A 127 27.58 -10.55 21.46
C HIS A 127 27.73 -11.86 22.25
N ILE A 128 26.83 -12.12 23.20
CA ILE A 128 26.84 -13.36 24.01
C ILE A 128 26.63 -14.59 23.11
N LEU A 129 25.64 -14.55 22.22
CA LEU A 129 25.33 -15.66 21.32
C LEU A 129 26.52 -15.99 20.42
N TRP A 130 27.16 -14.97 19.83
CA TRP A 130 28.34 -15.18 18.99
C TRP A 130 29.59 -15.63 19.76
N LYS A 131 29.73 -15.24 21.02
CA LYS A 131 30.81 -15.70 21.91
C LYS A 131 30.64 -17.17 22.28
N HIS A 132 29.40 -17.59 22.55
CA HIS A 132 29.07 -18.93 23.03
C HIS A 132 28.47 -19.85 21.97
N TRP A 133 28.53 -19.48 20.67
CA TRP A 133 27.98 -20.28 19.57
C TRP A 133 28.57 -21.69 19.49
N HIS A 134 29.82 -21.86 19.92
CA HIS A 134 30.48 -23.16 19.99
C HIS A 134 29.69 -24.17 20.84
N LEU A 135 28.98 -23.74 21.90
CA LEU A 135 28.16 -24.64 22.71
C LEU A 135 27.07 -25.34 21.88
N LEU A 136 26.46 -24.63 20.93
CA LEU A 136 25.42 -25.19 20.05
C LEU A 136 26.04 -26.09 18.97
N ARG A 137 27.19 -25.68 18.41
CA ARG A 137 27.93 -26.49 17.44
C ARG A 137 28.41 -27.81 18.05
N ASP A 138 28.94 -27.76 19.27
CA ASP A 138 29.53 -28.91 19.95
C ASP A 138 28.44 -29.84 20.52
N ALA A 139 27.28 -29.31 20.91
CA ALA A 139 26.13 -30.11 21.37
C ALA A 139 25.39 -30.82 20.22
N TYR A 140 25.40 -30.25 19.01
CA TYR A 140 24.68 -30.76 17.85
C TYR A 140 25.57 -30.87 16.60
N PRO A 141 26.59 -31.74 16.62
CA PRO A 141 27.55 -31.87 15.52
C PRO A 141 26.94 -32.44 14.23
N THR A 142 25.75 -33.05 14.30
CA THR A 142 25.03 -33.60 13.14
C THR A 142 24.35 -32.52 12.29
N ILE A 143 24.15 -31.31 12.84
CA ILE A 143 23.44 -30.21 12.17
C ILE A 143 24.47 -29.31 11.48
N LEU A 144 24.59 -29.45 10.16
CA LEU A 144 25.55 -28.70 9.34
C LEU A 144 25.29 -27.18 9.40
N GLU A 145 24.06 -26.78 9.65
CA GLU A 145 23.61 -25.38 9.74
C GLU A 145 24.21 -24.64 10.95
N PHE A 146 24.74 -25.35 11.95
CA PHE A 146 25.40 -24.75 13.13
C PHE A 146 26.91 -24.60 12.99
N GLU A 147 27.52 -25.06 11.90
CA GLU A 147 28.94 -24.83 11.63
C GLU A 147 29.27 -23.34 11.53
N GLN A 148 28.35 -22.55 10.97
CA GLN A 148 28.48 -21.12 10.79
C GLN A 148 27.68 -20.34 11.83
N LYS A 149 28.18 -19.17 12.23
CA LYS A 149 27.42 -18.27 13.11
C LYS A 149 26.18 -17.76 12.39
N PRO A 150 25.04 -17.65 13.08
CA PRO A 150 23.80 -17.22 12.48
C PRO A 150 23.84 -15.73 12.18
N MET A 151 23.13 -15.34 11.12
CA MET A 151 22.78 -13.95 10.88
C MET A 151 21.65 -13.56 11.83
N ILE A 152 21.91 -12.59 12.70
CA ILE A 152 20.90 -12.10 13.64
C ILE A 152 20.17 -10.91 13.03
N SER A 153 18.85 -10.98 12.99
CA SER A 153 17.98 -9.87 12.61
C SER A 153 16.95 -9.62 13.71
N PHE A 154 16.64 -8.34 13.95
CA PHE A 154 15.65 -7.95 14.93
C PHE A 154 14.45 -7.31 14.24
N ARG A 155 13.27 -7.89 14.43
CA ARG A 155 12.01 -7.26 14.07
C ARG A 155 11.75 -6.10 15.03
N LYS A 156 11.17 -5.02 14.51
CA LYS A 156 10.74 -3.88 15.33
C LYS A 156 9.79 -4.39 16.42
N GLY A 157 10.16 -4.20 17.68
CA GLY A 157 9.30 -4.57 18.80
C GLY A 157 8.00 -3.76 18.82
N CYS A 158 6.95 -4.33 19.42
CA CYS A 158 5.71 -3.60 19.69
C CYS A 158 6.03 -2.37 20.55
N ASN A 159 6.06 -1.20 19.92
CA ASN A 159 6.19 0.07 20.61
C ASN A 159 4.90 0.42 21.35
N ILE A 160 4.95 1.39 22.28
CA ILE A 160 3.76 1.88 22.98
C ILE A 160 2.65 2.23 21.98
N GLY A 161 2.98 2.80 20.82
CA GLY A 161 1.99 3.09 19.76
C GLY A 161 1.28 1.88 19.13
N THR A 162 1.82 0.66 19.23
CA THR A 162 1.15 -0.58 18.78
C THR A 162 0.38 -1.29 19.90
N LYS A 163 0.67 -0.98 21.17
CA LYS A 163 -0.14 -1.42 22.33
C LYS A 163 -1.24 -0.42 22.70
N VAL A 164 -1.03 0.86 22.41
CA VAL A 164 -1.98 1.95 22.63
C VAL A 164 -2.77 2.18 21.33
N THR A 165 -3.51 1.17 20.89
CA THR A 165 -4.63 1.37 19.97
C THR A 165 -5.93 1.33 20.76
N GLN A 166 -6.05 2.35 21.61
CA GLN A 166 -7.21 3.17 21.96
C GLN A 166 -6.96 3.74 23.36
N ALA A 167 -6.76 5.05 23.44
CA ALA A 167 -6.74 5.73 24.73
C ALA A 167 -8.19 5.86 25.21
N GLU A 168 -8.52 5.36 26.41
CA GLU A 168 -9.76 5.72 27.12
C GLU A 168 -9.77 7.20 27.54
N ILE A 169 -8.63 7.87 27.43
CA ILE A 169 -8.49 9.31 27.66
C ILE A 169 -8.69 10.01 26.33
N ALA A 170 -9.79 10.76 26.23
CA ALA A 170 -10.00 11.69 25.13
C ALA A 170 -8.76 12.59 25.00
N PRO A 171 -8.10 12.66 23.83
CA PRO A 171 -6.94 13.51 23.67
C PRO A 171 -7.32 14.96 24.02
N SER A 172 -6.45 15.66 24.74
CA SER A 172 -6.61 17.10 24.97
C SER A 172 -6.88 17.80 23.63
N PRO A 173 -7.82 18.76 23.57
CA PRO A 173 -8.15 19.44 22.33
C PRO A 173 -6.86 19.99 21.71
N ARG A 174 -6.56 19.56 20.48
CA ARG A 174 -5.37 19.99 19.75
C ARG A 174 -5.36 21.52 19.69
N GLN A 175 -4.31 22.16 20.21
CA GLN A 175 -4.08 23.57 19.95
C GLN A 175 -3.84 23.75 18.44
N TYR A 176 -4.71 24.53 17.82
CA TYR A 176 -4.77 24.75 16.39
C TYR A 176 -3.59 25.62 15.90
N THR A 177 -2.93 25.19 14.82
CA THR A 177 -2.00 26.01 14.02
C THR A 177 -2.70 26.88 12.98
N PHE A 178 -4.02 27.11 13.13
CA PHE A 178 -4.79 27.96 12.22
C PHE A 178 -4.63 29.44 12.62
N MET A 179 -4.01 30.24 11.75
CA MET A 179 -3.77 31.68 11.95
C MET A 179 -5.01 32.55 11.70
N GLY A 180 -6.20 32.11 12.11
CA GLY A 180 -7.43 32.88 11.95
C GLY A 180 -8.48 32.53 13.00
N PRO A 181 -9.40 33.47 13.33
CA PRO A 181 -10.50 33.15 14.22
C PRO A 181 -11.37 32.04 13.60
N PRO A 182 -11.78 31.03 14.39
CA PRO A 182 -12.66 29.97 13.93
C PRO A 182 -13.98 30.58 13.48
N LYS A 183 -14.32 30.43 12.19
CA LYS A 183 -15.64 30.79 11.70
C LYS A 183 -16.60 29.65 12.07
N GLU A 184 -17.66 29.96 12.82
CA GLU A 184 -18.84 29.09 12.86
C GLU A 184 -19.38 28.99 11.45
N ALA A 185 -19.03 27.91 10.75
CA ALA A 185 -19.35 27.75 9.35
C ALA A 185 -20.76 27.17 9.21
N THR A 186 -21.72 28.00 8.86
CA THR A 186 -22.91 27.53 8.14
C THR A 186 -22.53 27.32 6.68
N PHE A 187 -23.07 26.28 6.06
CA PHE A 187 -23.04 26.14 4.61
C PHE A 187 -24.47 26.06 4.09
N THR A 188 -24.72 26.72 2.98
CA THR A 188 -26.01 26.68 2.30
C THR A 188 -25.94 25.62 1.21
N ASN A 189 -26.83 24.64 1.25
CA ASN A 189 -26.92 23.63 0.21
C ASN A 189 -27.48 24.29 -1.07
N PRO A 190 -26.73 24.34 -2.20
CA PRO A 190 -27.15 25.05 -3.40
C PRO A 190 -28.43 24.47 -4.04
N THR A 191 -28.69 23.18 -3.84
CA THR A 191 -29.82 22.46 -4.44
C THR A 191 -31.10 22.63 -3.64
N THR A 192 -31.01 22.76 -2.31
CA THR A 192 -32.17 22.82 -1.40
C THR A 192 -32.37 24.18 -0.73
N ASN A 193 -31.41 25.10 -0.88
CA ASN A 193 -31.36 26.40 -0.18
C ASN A 193 -31.49 26.30 1.35
N ARG A 194 -31.20 25.13 1.93
CA ARG A 194 -31.18 24.94 3.38
C ARG A 194 -29.82 25.27 3.95
N GLU A 195 -29.80 26.12 4.97
CA GLU A 195 -28.60 26.37 5.78
C GLU A 195 -28.38 25.23 6.77
N ASN A 196 -27.17 24.69 6.78
CA ASN A 196 -26.76 23.64 7.69
C ASN A 196 -25.54 24.12 8.50
N LYS A 197 -25.60 23.93 9.82
CA LYS A 197 -24.48 24.23 10.72
C LYS A 197 -23.47 23.08 10.68
N ILE A 198 -22.21 23.39 10.40
CA ILE A 198 -21.13 22.42 10.53
C ILE A 198 -20.89 22.18 12.02
N ARG A 199 -21.00 20.92 12.46
CA ARG A 199 -20.80 20.54 13.86
C ARG A 199 -19.32 20.34 14.14
N GLY A 200 -18.73 21.24 14.92
CA GLY A 200 -17.33 21.15 15.31
C GLY A 200 -16.38 21.79 14.29
N HIS A 201 -15.08 21.64 14.55
CA HIS A 201 -14.03 22.31 13.79
C HIS A 201 -13.29 21.33 12.88
N TYR A 202 -13.31 21.62 11.58
CA TYR A 202 -12.60 20.84 10.57
C TYR A 202 -11.53 21.70 9.90
N SER A 203 -10.36 21.09 9.64
CA SER A 203 -9.20 21.75 9.04
C SER A 203 -8.71 20.96 7.83
N CYS A 204 -7.73 21.50 7.10
CA CYS A 204 -7.11 20.78 5.99
C CYS A 204 -6.36 19.50 6.44
N ASP A 205 -6.04 19.35 7.73
CA ASP A 205 -5.42 18.16 8.31
C ASP A 205 -6.44 17.13 8.85
N THR A 206 -7.75 17.41 8.76
CA THR A 206 -8.80 16.45 9.12
C THR A 206 -8.78 15.25 8.18
N SER A 207 -8.92 14.04 8.73
CA SER A 207 -9.11 12.77 8.01
C SER A 207 -10.50 12.19 8.31
N PHE A 208 -10.97 11.22 7.51
CA PHE A 208 -12.30 10.60 7.64
C PHE A 208 -13.44 11.63 7.54
N ALA A 209 -13.44 12.38 6.44
CA ALA A 209 -14.35 13.51 6.24
C ALA A 209 -15.26 13.29 5.01
N VAL A 210 -16.52 13.72 5.15
CA VAL A 210 -17.45 13.93 4.03
C VAL A 210 -17.40 15.41 3.66
N TYR A 211 -17.26 15.71 2.38
CA TYR A 211 -17.14 17.08 1.87
C TYR A 211 -18.04 17.30 0.65
N MET A 212 -18.32 18.57 0.40
CA MET A 212 -19.13 19.04 -0.72
C MET A 212 -18.30 20.03 -1.54
N LEU A 213 -18.27 19.84 -2.86
CA LEU A 213 -17.73 20.80 -3.82
C LEU A 213 -18.89 21.40 -4.62
N VAL A 214 -18.87 22.71 -4.80
CA VAL A 214 -19.89 23.44 -5.57
C VAL A 214 -19.21 24.03 -6.80
N CYS A 215 -19.66 23.61 -7.98
CA CYS A 215 -19.25 24.20 -9.25
C CYS A 215 -19.88 25.59 -9.41
N PRO A 216 -19.20 26.55 -10.07
CA PRO A 216 -19.82 27.81 -10.50
C PRO A 216 -21.10 27.61 -11.33
N CYS A 217 -21.25 26.45 -11.97
CA CYS A 217 -22.41 26.00 -12.72
C CYS A 217 -23.56 25.45 -11.84
N ASN A 218 -23.52 25.62 -10.51
CA ASN A 218 -24.50 25.14 -9.52
C ASN A 218 -24.66 23.61 -9.42
N LEU A 219 -23.79 22.84 -10.07
CA LEU A 219 -23.69 21.40 -9.81
C LEU A 219 -22.89 21.16 -8.52
N VAL A 220 -23.27 20.09 -7.83
CA VAL A 220 -22.71 19.74 -6.52
C VAL A 220 -22.12 18.35 -6.59
N TYR A 221 -20.88 18.22 -6.13
CA TYR A 221 -20.22 16.93 -5.91
C TYR A 221 -20.11 16.67 -4.41
N VAL A 222 -20.56 15.50 -3.97
CA VAL A 222 -20.40 15.03 -2.58
C VAL A 222 -19.45 13.84 -2.59
N GLY A 223 -18.43 13.90 -1.74
CA GLY A 223 -17.44 12.84 -1.64
C GLY A 223 -17.05 12.56 -0.19
N GLU A 224 -16.58 11.35 0.05
CA GLU A 224 -15.95 10.95 1.31
C GLU A 224 -14.45 10.74 1.12
N THR A 225 -13.69 10.82 2.20
CA THR A 225 -12.25 10.50 2.18
C THR A 225 -11.75 10.03 3.53
N THR A 226 -10.93 9.00 3.52
CA THR A 226 -10.12 8.56 4.67
C THR A 226 -8.80 9.33 4.77
N GLN A 227 -8.37 9.97 3.69
CA GLN A 227 -7.14 10.76 3.63
C GLN A 227 -7.33 12.12 4.29
N LYS A 228 -6.24 12.88 4.49
CA LYS A 228 -6.35 14.27 4.91
C LYS A 228 -7.08 15.09 3.84
N VAL A 229 -7.97 15.98 4.26
CA VAL A 229 -8.71 16.90 3.39
C VAL A 229 -7.75 17.63 2.44
N ARG A 230 -6.62 18.14 2.91
CA ARG A 230 -5.61 18.80 2.05
C ARG A 230 -5.16 17.94 0.88
N ASP A 231 -4.88 16.67 1.15
CA ASP A 231 -4.30 15.76 0.17
C ASP A 231 -5.38 15.36 -0.85
N ARG A 232 -6.61 15.09 -0.38
CA ARG A 232 -7.76 14.81 -1.27
C ARG A 232 -8.11 15.99 -2.18
N PHE A 233 -8.12 17.21 -1.65
CA PHE A 233 -8.39 18.40 -2.47
C PHE A 233 -7.25 18.67 -3.47
N SER A 234 -6.00 18.34 -3.12
CA SER A 234 -4.86 18.43 -4.05
C SER A 234 -5.01 17.44 -5.21
N GLN A 235 -5.48 16.22 -4.94
CA GLN A 235 -5.80 15.23 -5.97
C GLN A 235 -6.92 15.73 -6.89
N HIS A 236 -8.03 16.22 -6.33
CA HIS A 236 -9.12 16.80 -7.12
C HIS A 236 -8.66 17.96 -7.99
N ARG A 237 -7.83 18.85 -7.45
CA ARG A 237 -7.24 19.94 -8.23
C ARG A 237 -6.38 19.42 -9.38
N SER A 238 -5.58 18.39 -9.16
CA SER A 238 -4.80 17.75 -10.22
C SER A 238 -5.70 17.18 -11.32
N THR A 239 -6.77 16.50 -10.92
CA THR A 239 -7.78 15.91 -11.81
C THR A 239 -8.49 16.95 -12.67
N VAL A 240 -8.81 18.12 -12.10
CA VAL A 240 -9.38 19.26 -12.83
C VAL A 240 -8.35 19.87 -13.79
N ASN A 241 -7.11 20.07 -13.32
CA ASN A 241 -6.04 20.63 -14.16
C ASN A 241 -5.66 19.72 -15.34
N THR A 242 -5.78 18.41 -15.21
CA THR A 242 -5.53 17.44 -16.29
C THR A 242 -6.76 17.21 -17.17
N CYS A 243 -7.87 17.90 -16.93
CA CYS A 243 -9.13 17.78 -17.66
C CYS A 243 -9.63 16.33 -17.78
N ASN A 244 -9.43 15.52 -16.74
CA ASN A 244 -9.82 14.12 -16.78
C ASN A 244 -11.36 13.98 -16.67
N SER A 245 -12.06 14.02 -17.79
CA SER A 245 -13.54 13.97 -17.84
C SER A 245 -14.15 12.63 -17.41
N VAL A 246 -13.34 11.61 -17.12
CA VAL A 246 -13.82 10.33 -16.57
C VAL A 246 -14.36 10.55 -15.16
N LEU A 247 -13.65 11.35 -14.36
CA LEU A 247 -14.01 11.59 -12.97
C LEU A 247 -15.07 12.70 -12.84
N PRO A 248 -16.11 12.52 -12.01
CA PRO A 248 -17.22 13.45 -11.92
C PRO A 248 -16.81 14.86 -11.48
N VAL A 249 -15.73 14.99 -10.71
CA VAL A 249 -15.21 16.29 -10.23
C VAL A 249 -14.70 17.18 -11.36
N SER A 250 -14.19 16.60 -12.45
CA SER A 250 -13.54 17.29 -13.58
C SER A 250 -14.38 17.28 -14.86
N LYS A 251 -15.64 16.81 -14.79
CA LYS A 251 -16.58 16.83 -15.94
C LYS A 251 -17.10 18.23 -16.29
N HIS A 252 -16.87 19.21 -15.42
CA HIS A 252 -17.49 20.53 -15.41
C HIS A 252 -16.52 21.53 -14.80
#